data_AF-A0A6V7P376-F1
#
_entry.id   AF-A0A6V7P376-F1
#
_cell.length_a   1.000
_cell.length_b   1.000
_cell.length_c   1.000
_cell.angle_alpha   90.00
_cell.angle_beta   90.00
_cell.angle_gamma   90.00
#
_symmetry.space_group_name_H-M   'P 1'
#
loop_
_entity.id
_entity.type
_entity.pdbx_description
1 polymer ?
#
loop_
_entity_poly.entity_id
_entity_poly.type
_entity_poly.pdbx_seq_one_letter_code
_entity_poly.pdbx_strand_id
1 'polypeptide(L)'
;MSLDNETGLDPPGIRVRPVTGLVAADYFAPGYFVWAVLIANLASIGYEEKTMYMAAYDWRISFQNTEIRDQTLSGIKSNIELMVSTNGGNKVVVIPHSMGVLYFLHFMKWVEAPAPMGGGGGPNWCAKHIKAVMNIGGPFLGLPKAVTGLFSAEARDVAVARAMAPGVLGSDFLGLHTLQHIMRMTRTWDSTMSMIPKGGETIWGDLDWSPEEGFACSSKKSKNNDSDVSQGDNTNNREFQSQVVNFGRMISFGKDVAEASSSKIERTDFRDAVKGYSYAHLNVSCSDIWTEYHELGWGGIKAVADYKVHTAGSILDLLQFVAPKMMNRGNAHFSYGIADNLDDPKYNHYKYWSNPLETKLPNAPEMEMFSLYGVGIPTERAYVYKVSRSTECHIPFQIDTSANGEHEGSCLRDGVYLSNGDETVPALSAGFMCAKGWRGRTRFNPSGIKTYIREYNHARPRISSKGGGRRAGRTST
;
A
#
# COMPACT_ATOMS: atom_id res chain seq x y z
N MET A 1 -2.83 19.19 -8.07
CA MET A 1 -3.29 18.06 -7.23
C MET A 1 -2.54 17.96 -5.90
N SER A 2 -1.44 18.69 -5.69
CA SER A 2 -0.77 18.77 -4.38
C SER A 2 -1.68 19.39 -3.31
N LEU A 3 -1.48 18.95 -2.08
CA LEU A 3 -2.08 19.55 -0.88
C LEU A 3 -1.12 20.61 -0.31
N ASP A 4 -1.64 21.44 0.58
CA ASP A 4 -0.85 22.40 1.34
C ASP A 4 0.16 21.67 2.24
N ASN A 5 1.43 22.08 2.17
CA ASN A 5 2.53 21.34 2.79
C ASN A 5 2.60 21.48 4.31
N GLU A 6 1.82 22.38 4.91
CA GLU A 6 1.77 22.56 6.36
C GLU A 6 0.49 21.96 6.95
N THR A 7 -0.65 22.19 6.31
CA THR A 7 -1.97 21.79 6.82
C THR A 7 -2.44 20.42 6.33
N GLY A 8 -1.93 19.92 5.21
CA GLY A 8 -2.43 18.69 4.58
C GLY A 8 -3.84 18.84 3.99
N LEU A 9 -4.32 20.08 3.78
CA LEU A 9 -5.60 20.42 3.18
C LEU A 9 -5.42 21.06 1.79
N ASP A 10 -6.50 21.59 1.21
CA ASP A 10 -6.41 22.25 -0.09
C ASP A 10 -5.57 23.55 0.02
N PRO A 11 -4.71 23.87 -0.97
CA PRO A 11 -3.99 25.13 -1.00
C PRO A 11 -4.91 26.35 -1.06
N PRO A 12 -4.46 27.54 -0.59
CA PRO A 12 -5.22 28.77 -0.70
C PRO A 12 -5.72 29.05 -2.13
N GLY A 13 -7.01 29.35 -2.28
CA GLY A 13 -7.64 29.63 -3.57
C GLY A 13 -7.97 28.40 -4.43
N ILE A 14 -7.65 27.18 -3.97
CA ILE A 14 -7.97 25.93 -4.68
C ILE A 14 -8.95 25.11 -3.85
N ARG A 15 -9.92 24.48 -4.50
CA ARG A 15 -10.85 23.52 -3.87
C ARG A 15 -11.01 22.31 -4.77
N VAL A 16 -10.83 21.12 -4.22
CA VAL A 16 -11.00 19.84 -4.94
C VAL A 16 -11.93 18.96 -4.12
N ARG A 17 -12.96 18.40 -4.76
CA ARG A 17 -13.96 17.55 -4.08
C ARG A 17 -14.18 16.25 -4.85
N PRO A 18 -14.41 15.13 -4.15
CA PRO A 18 -14.75 13.88 -4.81
C PRO A 18 -16.12 14.01 -5.48
N VAL A 19 -16.26 13.37 -6.64
CA VAL A 19 -17.58 13.17 -7.28
C VAL A 19 -18.40 12.24 -6.39
N THR A 20 -19.70 12.49 -6.27
CA THR A 20 -20.62 11.69 -5.45
C THR A 20 -21.43 10.70 -6.30
N GLY A 21 -21.95 9.66 -5.64
CA GLY A 21 -22.84 8.67 -6.26
C GLY A 21 -22.11 7.59 -7.08
N LEU A 22 -22.89 6.76 -7.77
CA LEU A 22 -22.37 5.63 -8.56
C LEU A 22 -21.52 6.07 -9.75
N VAL A 23 -21.66 7.33 -10.22
CA VAL A 23 -20.81 7.90 -11.27
C VAL A 23 -19.34 7.94 -10.86
N ALA A 24 -19.05 8.02 -9.56
CA ALA A 24 -17.68 7.92 -9.04
C ALA A 24 -17.04 6.54 -9.27
N ALA A 25 -17.84 5.53 -9.65
CA ALA A 25 -17.44 4.13 -9.75
C ALA A 25 -17.15 3.66 -11.20
N ASP A 26 -17.42 4.51 -12.19
CA ASP A 26 -17.59 4.12 -13.58
C ASP A 26 -16.24 3.84 -14.29
N TYR A 27 -15.44 4.89 -14.55
CA TYR A 27 -14.13 4.79 -15.19
C TYR A 27 -13.13 5.72 -14.52
N PHE A 28 -12.03 5.16 -14.01
CA PHE A 28 -10.92 5.97 -13.49
C PHE A 28 -10.08 6.55 -14.63
N ALA A 29 -9.95 5.81 -15.73
CA ALA A 29 -9.36 6.21 -17.00
C ALA A 29 -9.99 5.37 -18.13
N PRO A 30 -9.92 5.80 -19.42
CA PRO A 30 -10.42 4.98 -20.53
C PRO A 30 -9.81 3.56 -20.49
N GLY A 31 -10.67 2.54 -20.36
CA GLY A 31 -10.25 1.13 -20.28
C GLY A 31 -9.86 0.62 -18.89
N TYR A 32 -9.88 1.47 -17.84
CA TYR A 32 -9.59 1.07 -16.46
C TYR A 32 -10.84 1.20 -15.57
N PHE A 33 -11.47 0.06 -15.27
CA PHE A 33 -12.66 -0.05 -14.43
C PHE A 33 -12.31 -0.68 -13.09
N VAL A 34 -12.68 -0.02 -11.98
CA VAL A 34 -12.44 -0.56 -10.62
C VAL A 34 -13.71 -1.24 -10.10
N TRP A 35 -14.86 -0.57 -10.23
CA TRP A 35 -16.11 -1.03 -9.62
C TRP A 35 -17.20 -1.41 -10.62
N ALA A 36 -17.11 -0.97 -11.89
CA ALA A 36 -18.16 -1.17 -12.89
C ALA A 36 -18.58 -2.65 -13.04
N VAL A 37 -17.62 -3.59 -13.08
CA VAL A 37 -17.93 -5.03 -13.19
C VAL A 37 -18.65 -5.54 -11.93
N LEU A 38 -18.26 -5.09 -10.74
CA LEU A 38 -18.94 -5.49 -9.51
C LEU A 38 -20.38 -4.94 -9.48
N ILE A 39 -20.55 -3.65 -9.81
CA ILE A 39 -21.86 -2.99 -9.84
C ILE A 39 -22.78 -3.66 -10.86
N ALA A 40 -22.28 -3.99 -12.05
CA ALA A 40 -23.06 -4.69 -13.07
C ALA A 40 -23.50 -6.10 -12.61
N ASN A 41 -22.64 -6.82 -11.88
CA ASN A 41 -22.99 -8.13 -11.31
C ASN A 41 -23.95 -8.02 -10.12
N LEU A 42 -23.87 -6.96 -9.32
CA LEU A 42 -24.86 -6.69 -8.26
C LEU A 42 -26.22 -6.34 -8.88
N ALA A 43 -26.23 -5.54 -9.94
CA ALA A 43 -27.44 -5.21 -10.67
C ALA A 43 -28.12 -6.44 -11.28
N SER A 44 -27.34 -7.39 -11.81
CA SER A 44 -27.89 -8.63 -12.40
C SER A 44 -28.55 -9.55 -11.39
N ILE A 45 -28.22 -9.44 -10.10
CA ILE A 45 -28.85 -10.20 -9.00
C ILE A 45 -29.89 -9.38 -8.22
N GLY A 46 -30.28 -8.20 -8.74
CA GLY A 46 -31.41 -7.41 -8.21
C GLY A 46 -31.04 -6.25 -7.29
N TYR A 47 -29.75 -5.88 -7.17
CA TYR A 47 -29.40 -4.61 -6.51
C TYR A 47 -29.70 -3.42 -7.43
N GLU A 48 -30.36 -2.42 -6.86
CA GLU A 48 -30.69 -1.16 -7.52
C GLU A 48 -29.87 -0.02 -6.92
N GLU A 49 -29.85 1.13 -7.59
CA GLU A 49 -29.20 2.36 -7.10
C GLU A 49 -29.69 2.75 -5.69
N LYS A 50 -30.98 2.58 -5.39
CA LYS A 50 -31.54 2.83 -4.04
C LYS A 50 -31.02 1.89 -2.94
N THR A 51 -30.44 0.75 -3.32
CA THR A 51 -29.90 -0.28 -2.42
C THR A 51 -28.37 -0.34 -2.44
N MET A 52 -27.73 0.53 -3.22
CA MET A 52 -26.28 0.61 -3.35
C MET A 52 -25.81 2.02 -3.02
N TYR A 53 -24.74 2.12 -2.25
CA TYR A 53 -24.13 3.40 -1.90
C TYR A 53 -22.64 3.36 -2.18
N MET A 54 -22.17 4.30 -3.02
CA MET A 54 -20.75 4.50 -3.29
C MET A 54 -20.22 5.61 -2.38
N ALA A 55 -19.45 5.22 -1.36
CA ALA A 55 -18.79 6.13 -0.42
C ALA A 55 -17.48 6.69 -1.02
N ALA A 56 -17.60 7.60 -2.00
CA ALA A 56 -16.45 8.29 -2.56
C ALA A 56 -15.86 9.30 -1.55
N TYR A 57 -14.54 9.37 -1.46
CA TYR A 57 -13.81 10.28 -0.59
C TYR A 57 -12.55 10.82 -1.27
N ASP A 58 -12.01 11.92 -0.77
CA ASP A 58 -10.73 12.43 -1.24
C ASP A 58 -9.60 11.60 -0.66
N TRP A 59 -9.11 10.69 -1.49
CA TRP A 59 -8.06 9.75 -1.14
C TRP A 59 -6.69 10.39 -0.99
N ARG A 60 -6.51 11.72 -1.11
CA ARG A 60 -5.21 12.40 -0.91
C ARG A 60 -5.00 12.83 0.54
N ILE A 61 -6.07 13.22 1.23
CA ILE A 61 -6.02 13.80 2.58
C ILE A 61 -6.05 12.70 3.65
N SER A 62 -5.56 13.01 4.85
CA SER A 62 -5.62 12.07 5.98
C SER A 62 -7.07 11.69 6.32
N PHE A 63 -7.27 10.50 6.90
CA PHE A 63 -8.61 9.96 7.12
C PHE A 63 -9.46 10.86 8.02
N GLN A 64 -8.88 11.41 9.10
CA GLN A 64 -9.58 12.36 9.96
C GLN A 64 -9.85 13.69 9.26
N ASN A 65 -8.96 14.16 8.39
CA ASN A 65 -9.17 15.42 7.65
C ASN A 65 -10.32 15.32 6.63
N THR A 66 -10.70 14.12 6.17
CA THR A 66 -11.92 13.94 5.37
C THR A 66 -13.19 14.31 6.13
N GLU A 67 -13.19 14.13 7.45
CA GLU A 67 -14.28 14.55 8.32
C GLU A 67 -14.21 16.05 8.56
N ILE A 68 -13.05 16.57 8.94
CA ILE A 68 -12.87 18.00 9.23
C ILE A 68 -13.23 18.87 8.02
N ARG A 69 -12.81 18.47 6.82
CA ARG A 69 -12.99 19.26 5.60
C ARG A 69 -14.39 19.12 5.00
N ASP A 70 -14.88 17.89 4.89
CA ASP A 70 -16.05 17.55 4.07
C ASP A 70 -17.16 16.81 4.82
N GLN A 71 -16.98 16.50 6.11
CA GLN A 71 -17.91 15.69 6.90
C GLN A 71 -18.14 14.30 6.26
N THR A 72 -17.11 13.74 5.62
CA THR A 72 -17.22 12.51 4.84
C THR A 72 -17.60 11.31 5.71
N LEU A 73 -17.02 11.18 6.91
CA LEU A 73 -17.31 10.06 7.81
C LEU A 73 -18.73 10.18 8.38
N SER A 74 -19.15 11.41 8.71
CA SER A 74 -20.55 11.72 9.08
C SER A 74 -21.53 11.40 7.94
N GLY A 75 -21.15 11.69 6.69
CA GLY A 75 -21.91 11.31 5.51
C GLY A 75 -22.06 9.79 5.36
N ILE A 76 -20.98 9.03 5.52
CA ILE A 76 -21.00 7.56 5.48
C ILE A 76 -21.90 7.00 6.58
N LYS A 77 -21.75 7.49 7.82
CA LYS A 77 -22.60 7.09 8.96
C LYS A 77 -24.07 7.29 8.65
N SER A 78 -24.44 8.50 8.21
CA SER A 78 -25.84 8.88 7.97
C SER A 78 -26.46 8.05 6.84
N ASN A 79 -25.71 7.80 5.76
CA ASN A 79 -26.17 6.94 4.67
C ASN A 79 -26.37 5.49 5.11
N ILE A 80 -25.47 4.93 5.92
CA ILE A 80 -25.63 3.58 6.45
C ILE A 80 -26.88 3.49 7.34
N GLU A 81 -27.09 4.44 8.25
CA GLU A 81 -28.28 4.47 9.10
C GLU A 81 -29.58 4.58 8.28
N LEU A 82 -29.56 5.39 7.22
CA LEU A 82 -30.68 5.52 6.29
C LEU A 82 -30.94 4.22 5.51
N MET A 83 -29.90 3.58 4.98
CA MET A 83 -30.03 2.30 4.27
C MET A 83 -30.60 1.20 5.16
N VAL A 84 -30.15 1.11 6.41
CA VAL A 84 -30.68 0.10 7.36
C VAL A 84 -32.14 0.39 7.70
N SER A 85 -32.50 1.64 7.97
CA SER A 85 -33.88 2.01 8.35
C SER A 85 -34.87 1.86 7.20
N THR A 86 -34.45 2.11 5.96
CA THR A 86 -35.31 2.00 4.77
C THR A 86 -35.35 0.60 4.16
N ASN A 87 -34.42 -0.29 4.52
CA ASN A 87 -34.36 -1.66 4.03
C ASN A 87 -34.84 -2.69 5.08
N GLY A 88 -35.90 -2.36 5.84
CA GLY A 88 -36.53 -3.26 6.80
C GLY A 88 -35.64 -3.65 8.00
N GLY A 89 -34.66 -2.82 8.35
CA GLY A 89 -33.72 -3.10 9.44
C GLY A 89 -32.56 -4.01 9.05
N ASN A 90 -32.44 -4.40 7.78
CA ASN A 90 -31.33 -5.23 7.31
C ASN A 90 -30.01 -4.46 7.38
N LYS A 91 -29.03 -5.04 8.07
CA LYS A 91 -27.66 -4.51 8.21
C LYS A 91 -26.96 -4.47 6.84
N VAL A 92 -26.10 -3.48 6.62
CA VAL A 92 -25.37 -3.29 5.35
C VAL A 92 -24.21 -4.25 5.19
N VAL A 93 -23.89 -4.58 3.93
CA VAL A 93 -22.62 -5.21 3.56
C VAL A 93 -21.72 -4.14 2.98
N VAL A 94 -20.50 -4.02 3.51
CA VAL A 94 -19.53 -3.00 3.09
C VAL A 94 -18.42 -3.67 2.31
N ILE A 95 -18.07 -3.11 1.14
CA ILE A 95 -17.03 -3.67 0.27
C ILE A 95 -15.91 -2.62 0.09
N PRO A 96 -14.95 -2.52 1.02
CA PRO A 96 -13.80 -1.67 0.85
C PRO A 96 -12.71 -2.35 0.00
N HIS A 97 -12.00 -1.56 -0.81
CA HIS A 97 -10.90 -2.02 -1.67
C HIS A 97 -9.59 -1.26 -1.38
N SER A 98 -8.47 -1.98 -1.37
CA SER A 98 -7.12 -1.42 -1.19
C SER A 98 -7.04 -0.49 0.03
N MET A 99 -6.51 0.73 -0.10
CA MET A 99 -6.45 1.72 0.98
C MET A 99 -7.82 2.02 1.64
N GLY A 100 -8.92 1.85 0.91
CA GLY A 100 -10.28 1.98 1.45
C GLY A 100 -10.57 1.00 2.59
N VAL A 101 -9.84 -0.10 2.68
CA VAL A 101 -9.91 -1.05 3.81
C VAL A 101 -9.40 -0.42 5.10
N LEU A 102 -8.28 0.30 5.04
CA LEU A 102 -7.73 1.03 6.19
C LEU A 102 -8.62 2.22 6.56
N TYR A 103 -9.19 2.90 5.55
CA TYR A 103 -10.15 3.98 5.76
C TYR A 103 -11.43 3.48 6.46
N PHE A 104 -11.94 2.31 6.07
CA PHE A 104 -13.12 1.73 6.71
C PHE A 104 -12.81 1.19 8.12
N LEU A 105 -11.60 0.68 8.36
CA LEU A 105 -11.13 0.33 9.71
C LEU A 105 -11.12 1.57 10.63
N HIS A 106 -10.62 2.71 10.12
CA HIS A 106 -10.70 3.99 10.80
C HIS A 106 -12.15 4.42 11.06
N PHE A 107 -13.02 4.32 10.06
CA PHE A 107 -14.44 4.67 10.18
C PHE A 107 -15.14 3.86 11.27
N MET A 108 -14.94 2.55 11.34
CA MET A 108 -15.56 1.70 12.36
C MET A 108 -15.19 2.12 13.78
N LYS A 109 -13.98 2.65 13.99
CA LYS A 109 -13.58 3.21 15.28
C LYS A 109 -14.09 4.62 15.51
N TRP A 110 -13.97 5.46 14.48
CA TRP A 110 -14.47 6.83 14.51
C TRP A 110 -15.95 6.85 14.87
N VAL A 111 -16.78 6.00 14.27
CA VAL A 111 -18.23 6.00 14.50
C VAL A 111 -18.61 5.55 15.93
N GLU A 112 -17.84 4.66 16.54
CA GLU A 112 -18.03 4.23 17.94
C GLU A 112 -17.57 5.28 18.94
N ALA A 113 -16.54 6.07 18.60
CA ALA A 113 -15.92 7.04 19.48
C ALA A 113 -16.85 8.24 19.78
N PRO A 114 -16.80 8.81 21.01
CA PRO A 114 -17.60 9.97 21.36
C PRO A 114 -17.29 11.21 20.52
N ALA A 115 -18.32 12.03 20.27
CA ALA A 115 -18.14 13.38 19.73
C ALA A 115 -17.37 14.28 20.73
N PRO A 116 -16.58 15.27 20.27
CA PRO A 116 -16.46 15.72 18.88
C PRO A 116 -15.36 15.01 18.07
N MET A 117 -14.56 14.12 18.67
CA MET A 117 -13.46 13.45 17.96
C MET A 117 -13.97 12.33 17.03
N GLY A 118 -14.94 11.57 17.51
CA GLY A 118 -15.64 10.52 16.77
C GLY A 118 -17.05 10.90 16.35
N GLY A 119 -17.74 9.95 15.73
CA GLY A 119 -19.09 10.11 15.18
C GLY A 119 -20.21 9.92 16.20
N GLY A 120 -19.93 9.56 17.46
CA GLY A 120 -20.91 9.48 18.53
C GLY A 120 -22.03 8.45 18.32
N GLY A 121 -21.79 7.41 17.52
CA GLY A 121 -22.74 6.31 17.30
C GLY A 121 -22.81 5.33 18.47
N GLY A 122 -21.78 5.33 19.33
CA GLY A 122 -21.67 4.45 20.50
C GLY A 122 -21.12 3.06 20.18
N PRO A 123 -20.78 2.26 21.21
CA PRO A 123 -20.00 1.03 21.07
C PRO A 123 -20.72 -0.12 20.35
N ASN A 124 -22.04 -0.01 20.17
CA ASN A 124 -22.86 -1.03 19.52
C ASN A 124 -23.27 -0.62 18.10
N TRP A 125 -22.78 0.52 17.59
CA TRP A 125 -23.19 1.04 16.29
C TRP A 125 -22.87 0.06 15.16
N CYS A 126 -21.64 -0.48 15.14
CA CYS A 126 -21.23 -1.47 14.13
C CYS A 126 -22.10 -2.73 14.20
N ALA A 127 -22.39 -3.23 15.41
CA ALA A 127 -23.22 -4.41 15.61
C ALA A 127 -24.66 -4.23 15.11
N LYS A 128 -25.19 -3.01 15.22
CA LYS A 128 -26.55 -2.66 14.80
C LYS A 128 -26.67 -2.46 13.29
N HIS A 129 -25.63 -1.96 12.63
CA HIS A 129 -25.76 -1.51 11.24
C HIS A 129 -24.96 -2.32 10.21
N ILE A 130 -23.90 -3.04 10.60
CA ILE A 130 -23.02 -3.74 9.67
C ILE A 130 -23.22 -5.26 9.79
N LYS A 131 -23.54 -5.91 8.65
CA LYS A 131 -23.63 -7.37 8.54
C LYS A 131 -22.26 -7.96 8.28
N ALA A 132 -21.58 -7.45 7.25
CA ALA A 132 -20.32 -7.97 6.80
C ALA A 132 -19.43 -6.88 6.20
N VAL A 133 -18.12 -7.05 6.33
CA VAL A 133 -17.10 -6.24 5.67
C VAL A 133 -16.29 -7.15 4.74
N MET A 134 -16.35 -6.89 3.45
CA MET A 134 -15.71 -7.66 2.40
C MET A 134 -14.48 -6.93 1.87
N ASN A 135 -13.36 -7.03 2.59
CA ASN A 135 -12.12 -6.35 2.24
C ASN A 135 -11.49 -6.99 1.00
N ILE A 136 -11.26 -6.20 -0.04
CA ILE A 136 -10.58 -6.63 -1.27
C ILE A 136 -9.17 -6.03 -1.31
N GLY A 137 -8.13 -6.88 -1.28
CA GLY A 137 -6.73 -6.45 -1.39
C GLY A 137 -6.31 -5.45 -0.31
N GLY A 138 -6.79 -5.62 0.93
CA GLY A 138 -6.57 -4.64 2.00
C GLY A 138 -5.16 -4.67 2.57
N PRO A 139 -4.35 -3.59 2.49
CA PRO A 139 -2.98 -3.57 2.99
C PRO A 139 -2.94 -3.31 4.50
N PHE A 140 -3.50 -4.22 5.31
CA PHE A 140 -3.64 -4.06 6.76
C PHE A 140 -2.32 -3.68 7.43
N LEU A 141 -1.23 -4.35 7.05
CA LEU A 141 0.10 -4.13 7.61
C LEU A 141 0.93 -3.12 6.82
N GLY A 142 0.36 -2.47 5.79
CA GLY A 142 1.10 -1.61 4.86
C GLY A 142 1.76 -2.38 3.72
N LEU A 143 2.52 -1.69 2.87
CA LEU A 143 3.17 -2.28 1.71
C LEU A 143 4.51 -1.58 1.39
N PRO A 144 5.60 -2.31 1.08
CA PRO A 144 6.91 -1.72 0.79
C PRO A 144 6.91 -0.71 -0.36
N LYS A 145 6.08 -0.88 -1.38
CA LYS A 145 5.94 0.07 -2.51
C LYS A 145 5.48 1.48 -2.09
N ALA A 146 4.79 1.63 -0.96
CA ALA A 146 4.43 2.94 -0.43
C ALA A 146 5.69 3.69 0.05
N VAL A 147 6.65 2.97 0.62
CA VAL A 147 7.93 3.54 1.07
C VAL A 147 8.73 4.06 -0.13
N THR A 148 8.89 3.27 -1.20
CA THR A 148 9.69 3.69 -2.36
C THR A 148 9.06 4.86 -3.11
N GLY A 149 7.73 4.89 -3.17
CA GLY A 149 6.97 6.01 -3.72
C GLY A 149 7.20 7.32 -2.95
N LEU A 150 7.24 7.28 -1.61
CA LEU A 150 7.51 8.46 -0.77
C LEU A 150 9.00 8.84 -0.72
N PHE A 151 9.87 7.83 -0.76
CA PHE A 151 11.32 7.99 -0.67
C PHE A 151 11.90 8.52 -1.98
N SER A 152 11.57 7.91 -3.12
CA SER A 152 12.24 8.18 -4.40
C SER A 152 11.32 8.50 -5.57
N ALA A 153 9.99 8.45 -5.37
CA ALA A 153 8.99 8.48 -6.44
C ALA A 153 9.19 7.40 -7.52
N GLU A 154 9.95 6.34 -7.21
CA GLU A 154 10.12 5.16 -8.06
C GLU A 154 9.31 3.97 -7.54
N ALA A 155 8.71 3.26 -8.50
CA ALA A 155 8.23 1.89 -8.36
C ALA A 155 8.92 1.04 -9.43
N ARG A 156 8.79 -0.29 -9.35
CA ARG A 156 9.40 -1.20 -10.32
C ARG A 156 9.16 -0.78 -11.78
N ASP A 157 7.91 -0.48 -12.15
CA ASP A 157 7.56 -0.11 -13.52
C ASP A 157 8.21 1.20 -13.99
N VAL A 158 8.31 2.18 -13.08
CA VAL A 158 8.99 3.46 -13.33
C VAL A 158 10.49 3.25 -13.48
N ALA A 159 11.09 2.41 -12.63
CA ALA A 159 12.51 2.09 -12.68
C ALA A 159 12.87 1.35 -13.98
N VAL A 160 12.06 0.35 -14.39
CA VAL A 160 12.23 -0.39 -15.64
C VAL A 160 12.06 0.51 -16.85
N ALA A 161 11.04 1.38 -16.87
CA ALA A 161 10.85 2.35 -17.95
C ALA A 161 12.05 3.30 -18.09
N ARG A 162 12.61 3.77 -16.97
CA ARG A 162 13.84 4.59 -16.94
C ARG A 162 15.05 3.85 -17.50
N ALA A 163 15.19 2.56 -17.18
CA ALA A 163 16.32 1.75 -17.64
C ALA A 163 16.27 1.42 -19.14
N MET A 164 15.07 1.17 -19.69
CA MET A 164 14.89 0.78 -21.10
C MET A 164 14.91 1.97 -22.06
N ALA A 165 14.49 3.17 -21.63
CA ALA A 165 14.38 4.34 -22.50
C ALA A 165 14.95 5.62 -21.86
N PRO A 166 16.28 5.68 -21.59
CA PRO A 166 16.91 6.83 -20.95
C PRO A 166 16.71 8.16 -21.70
N GLY A 167 16.49 8.12 -23.02
CA GLY A 167 16.21 9.30 -23.85
C GLY A 167 14.74 9.76 -23.89
N VAL A 168 13.76 8.89 -23.57
CA VAL A 168 12.32 9.25 -23.56
C VAL A 168 11.96 9.94 -22.24
N LEU A 169 12.49 9.43 -21.13
CA LEU A 169 12.52 10.08 -19.80
C LEU A 169 13.64 11.15 -19.66
N GLY A 170 14.36 11.43 -20.74
CA GLY A 170 15.33 12.54 -20.85
C GLY A 170 14.82 13.71 -21.70
N SER A 171 13.59 13.62 -22.22
CA SER A 171 12.95 14.72 -22.95
C SER A 171 12.11 15.57 -21.98
N ASP A 172 12.21 16.90 -22.09
CA ASP A 172 11.67 17.90 -21.15
C ASP A 172 10.16 17.82 -20.84
N PHE A 173 9.41 16.93 -21.52
CA PHE A 173 7.97 16.73 -21.31
C PHE A 173 7.63 15.47 -20.48
N LEU A 174 8.53 14.49 -20.41
CA LEU A 174 8.39 13.26 -19.62
C LEU A 174 9.62 13.02 -18.71
N GLY A 175 10.44 14.07 -18.54
CA GLY A 175 11.79 14.03 -17.99
C GLY A 175 11.89 13.75 -16.48
N LEU A 176 13.12 13.62 -15.98
CA LEU A 176 13.47 13.59 -14.55
C LEU A 176 12.80 14.71 -13.71
N HIS A 177 12.52 15.88 -14.31
CA HIS A 177 11.72 16.96 -13.70
C HIS A 177 10.27 16.54 -13.36
N THR A 178 9.67 15.68 -14.17
CA THR A 178 8.34 15.10 -13.91
C THR A 178 8.36 14.23 -12.65
N LEU A 179 9.44 13.49 -12.39
CA LEU A 179 9.57 12.70 -11.14
C LEU A 179 9.69 13.61 -9.91
N GLN A 180 10.33 14.76 -10.02
CA GLN A 180 10.41 15.73 -8.91
C GLN A 180 9.04 16.37 -8.62
N HIS A 181 8.28 16.71 -9.66
CA HIS A 181 6.90 17.18 -9.51
C HIS A 181 6.00 16.09 -8.91
N ILE A 182 6.13 14.85 -9.38
CA ILE A 182 5.41 13.70 -8.82
C ILE A 182 5.77 13.54 -7.35
N MET A 183 7.05 13.53 -6.99
CA MET A 183 7.50 13.41 -5.61
C MET A 183 6.96 14.53 -4.72
N ARG A 184 7.08 15.79 -5.17
CA ARG A 184 6.55 16.95 -4.43
C ARG A 184 5.04 16.83 -4.21
N MET A 185 4.31 16.32 -5.19
CA MET A 185 2.87 16.08 -5.09
C MET A 185 2.54 14.90 -4.16
N THR A 186 3.16 13.73 -4.36
CA THR A 186 2.86 12.51 -3.60
C THR A 186 3.24 12.66 -2.13
N ARG A 187 4.32 13.39 -1.81
CA ARG A 187 4.69 13.75 -0.43
C ARG A 187 3.71 14.66 0.27
N THR A 188 2.75 15.25 -0.44
CA THR A 188 1.64 16.00 0.17
C THR A 188 0.38 15.14 0.35
N TRP A 189 0.31 13.95 -0.25
CA TRP A 189 -0.83 13.05 -0.13
C TRP A 189 -0.74 12.23 1.15
N ASP A 190 -1.10 12.84 2.27
CA ASP A 190 -0.95 12.29 3.61
C ASP A 190 -1.61 10.90 3.79
N SER A 191 -2.70 10.60 3.08
CA SER A 191 -3.35 9.27 3.10
C SER A 191 -2.41 8.11 2.75
N THR A 192 -1.43 8.34 1.87
CA THR A 192 -0.48 7.31 1.41
C THR A 192 0.37 6.81 2.56
N MET A 193 0.58 7.64 3.58
CA MET A 193 1.29 7.27 4.79
C MET A 193 0.56 6.20 5.60
N SER A 194 -0.78 6.07 5.46
CA SER A 194 -1.53 4.95 6.04
C SER A 194 -1.04 3.57 5.57
N MET A 195 -0.36 3.50 4.42
CA MET A 195 0.12 2.27 3.81
C MET A 195 1.60 1.98 4.09
N ILE A 196 2.28 2.79 4.90
CA ILE A 196 3.64 2.44 5.34
C ILE A 196 3.60 1.16 6.19
N PRO A 197 4.59 0.25 6.04
CA PRO A 197 4.72 -0.97 6.85
C PRO A 197 4.56 -0.74 8.35
N LYS A 198 3.64 -1.51 8.96
CA LYS A 198 3.29 -1.46 10.39
C LYS A 198 3.81 -2.70 11.11
N GLY A 199 4.16 -2.52 12.38
CA GLY A 199 4.66 -3.57 13.25
C GLY A 199 6.17 -3.76 13.25
N GLY A 200 6.89 -2.87 12.55
CA GLY A 200 8.35 -2.83 12.54
C GLY A 200 8.99 -4.16 12.16
N GLU A 201 10.17 -4.40 12.74
CA GLU A 201 10.94 -5.62 12.49
C GLU A 201 10.13 -6.84 12.87
N THR A 202 9.44 -6.89 14.02
CA THR A 202 8.60 -8.02 14.48
C THR A 202 7.66 -8.61 13.42
N ILE A 203 7.13 -7.79 12.51
CA ILE A 203 6.25 -8.25 11.43
C ILE A 203 7.00 -8.46 10.12
N TRP A 204 7.91 -7.56 9.78
CA TRP A 204 8.42 -7.43 8.40
C TRP A 204 9.81 -8.00 8.18
N GLY A 205 10.48 -8.53 9.18
CA GLY A 205 11.87 -8.95 8.99
C GLY A 205 12.86 -7.98 9.61
N ASP A 206 14.01 -8.51 10.04
CA ASP A 206 15.19 -7.75 10.43
C ASP A 206 16.30 -7.99 9.38
N LEU A 207 17.58 -7.91 9.78
CA LEU A 207 18.69 -8.14 8.87
C LEU A 207 18.87 -9.60 8.46
N ASP A 208 18.40 -10.53 9.28
CA ASP A 208 18.75 -11.95 9.22
C ASP A 208 17.54 -12.87 9.08
N TRP A 209 16.34 -12.37 9.36
CA TRP A 209 15.10 -13.14 9.32
C TRP A 209 13.99 -12.40 8.57
N SER A 210 13.05 -13.16 8.01
CA SER A 210 11.77 -12.63 7.52
C SER A 210 10.66 -13.69 7.56
N PRO A 211 9.37 -13.30 7.58
CA PRO A 211 8.26 -14.25 7.60
C PRO A 211 8.12 -15.07 6.29
N GLU A 212 8.84 -14.68 5.24
CA GLU A 212 8.87 -15.37 3.94
C GLU A 212 10.00 -16.41 3.83
N GLU A 213 10.69 -16.75 4.93
CA GLU A 213 11.69 -17.83 4.93
C GLU A 213 11.13 -19.12 4.28
N GLY A 214 11.88 -19.67 3.33
CA GLY A 214 11.48 -20.83 2.55
C GLY A 214 10.57 -20.53 1.35
N PHE A 215 10.24 -19.25 1.08
CA PHE A 215 9.53 -18.87 -0.14
C PHE A 215 10.42 -18.99 -1.38
N ALA A 216 10.00 -19.84 -2.32
CA ALA A 216 10.66 -20.01 -3.61
C ALA A 216 9.95 -19.17 -4.70
N CYS A 217 10.70 -18.29 -5.37
CA CYS A 217 10.20 -17.42 -6.44
C CYS A 217 10.01 -18.10 -7.80
N SER A 218 10.22 -19.42 -7.88
CA SER A 218 9.98 -20.19 -9.10
C SER A 218 8.50 -20.15 -9.47
N SER A 219 8.19 -19.66 -10.66
CA SER A 219 6.85 -19.76 -11.23
C SER A 219 6.47 -21.23 -11.33
N LYS A 220 5.26 -21.61 -10.88
CA LYS A 220 4.68 -22.89 -11.28
C LYS A 220 4.60 -22.87 -12.80
N LYS A 221 5.48 -23.60 -13.49
CA LYS A 221 5.33 -23.87 -14.92
C LYS A 221 3.91 -24.42 -15.10
N SER A 222 3.16 -23.82 -16.02
CA SER A 222 1.95 -24.43 -16.57
C SER A 222 2.28 -25.88 -16.90
N LYS A 223 1.62 -26.85 -16.26
CA LYS A 223 1.59 -28.21 -16.78
C LYS A 223 0.85 -28.10 -18.11
N ASN A 224 1.59 -27.91 -19.19
CA ASN A 224 1.09 -28.25 -20.51
C ASN A 224 0.94 -29.77 -20.48
N ASN A 225 -0.31 -30.23 -20.45
CA ASN A 225 -0.62 -31.61 -20.75
C ASN A 225 -0.40 -31.80 -22.25
N ASP A 226 0.86 -32.02 -22.64
CA ASP A 226 1.14 -32.84 -23.81
C ASP A 226 1.60 -34.18 -23.26
N SER A 227 0.70 -35.14 -23.35
CA SER A 227 0.99 -36.55 -23.17
C SER A 227 1.94 -36.98 -24.28
N ASP A 228 3.22 -37.10 -23.96
CA ASP A 228 4.09 -37.99 -24.70
C ASP A 228 4.89 -38.87 -23.73
N VAL A 229 4.69 -40.17 -23.91
CA VAL A 229 5.27 -41.23 -23.10
C VAL A 229 6.71 -41.43 -23.56
N SER A 230 7.68 -41.20 -22.68
CA SER A 230 8.98 -41.86 -22.80
C SER A 230 9.58 -42.14 -21.43
N GLN A 231 10.22 -43.31 -21.38
CA GLN A 231 10.59 -44.07 -20.20
C GLN A 231 11.70 -43.44 -19.36
N GLY A 232 11.60 -43.73 -18.07
CA GLY A 232 12.61 -43.70 -17.01
C GLY A 232 14.02 -43.18 -17.32
N ASP A 233 14.42 -42.17 -16.55
CA ASP A 233 15.74 -42.24 -15.93
C ASP A 233 15.70 -41.73 -14.48
N ASN A 234 16.47 -42.43 -13.65
CA ASN A 234 16.54 -42.30 -12.20
C ASN A 234 17.26 -41.03 -11.76
N THR A 235 16.80 -40.47 -10.65
CA THR A 235 17.58 -39.70 -9.68
C THR A 235 18.49 -38.58 -10.22
N ASN A 236 17.99 -37.35 -10.13
CA ASN A 236 18.75 -36.24 -9.54
C ASN A 236 17.76 -35.22 -8.98
N ASN A 237 17.32 -35.45 -7.73
CA ASN A 237 16.86 -34.36 -6.88
C ASN A 237 18.07 -33.43 -6.70
N ARG A 238 18.29 -32.52 -7.66
CA ARG A 238 19.04 -31.31 -7.36
C ARG A 238 18.18 -30.54 -6.38
N GLU A 239 18.51 -30.67 -5.10
CA GLU A 239 18.16 -29.69 -4.09
C GLU A 239 18.46 -28.31 -4.69
N PHE A 240 17.43 -27.63 -5.18
CA PHE A 240 17.53 -26.19 -5.36
C PHE A 240 17.76 -25.66 -3.95
N GLN A 241 19.02 -25.39 -3.59
CA GLN A 241 19.33 -24.57 -2.43
C GLN A 241 18.53 -23.30 -2.63
N SER A 242 17.42 -23.18 -1.90
CA SER A 242 16.62 -21.97 -1.89
C SER A 242 17.57 -20.86 -1.46
N GLN A 243 17.94 -19.98 -2.39
CA GLN A 243 18.74 -18.81 -2.07
C GLN A 243 18.03 -18.12 -0.90
N VAL A 244 18.73 -18.00 0.24
CA VAL A 244 18.16 -17.34 1.41
C VAL A 244 18.06 -15.86 1.07
N VAL A 245 16.84 -15.36 0.92
CA VAL A 245 16.57 -13.96 0.59
C VAL A 245 16.24 -13.20 1.86
N ASN A 246 17.00 -12.15 2.15
CA ASN A 246 16.81 -11.32 3.34
C ASN A 246 15.70 -10.27 3.12
N PHE A 247 14.44 -10.69 3.04
CA PHE A 247 13.33 -9.77 2.77
C PHE A 247 13.11 -8.71 3.88
N GLY A 248 13.63 -8.93 5.10
CA GLY A 248 13.59 -7.92 6.17
C GLY A 248 14.38 -6.65 5.86
N ARG A 249 15.33 -6.74 4.93
CA ARG A 249 16.12 -5.62 4.40
C ARG A 249 15.33 -4.84 3.35
N MET A 250 14.32 -4.11 3.79
CA MET A 250 13.36 -3.42 2.93
C MET A 250 14.00 -2.51 1.89
N ILE A 251 15.05 -1.76 2.26
CA ILE A 251 15.91 -1.02 1.33
C ILE A 251 17.37 -1.38 1.63
N SER A 252 18.11 -1.79 0.61
CA SER A 252 19.55 -2.06 0.69
C SER A 252 20.31 -1.22 -0.35
N PHE A 253 21.36 -0.52 0.05
CA PHE A 253 22.22 0.23 -0.85
C PHE A 253 23.33 -0.67 -1.40
N GLY A 254 23.12 -1.24 -2.59
CA GLY A 254 24.02 -2.20 -3.24
C GLY A 254 23.53 -3.65 -3.17
N LYS A 255 23.71 -4.40 -4.26
CA LYS A 255 23.35 -5.83 -4.33
C LYS A 255 24.22 -6.66 -3.39
N ASP A 256 25.51 -6.35 -3.34
CA ASP A 256 26.49 -6.93 -2.42
C ASP A 256 26.06 -6.80 -0.96
N VAL A 257 25.53 -5.62 -0.58
CA VAL A 257 24.99 -5.38 0.77
C VAL A 257 23.70 -6.19 1.00
N ALA A 258 22.82 -6.26 0.01
CA ALA A 258 21.56 -7.00 0.13
C ALA A 258 21.79 -8.51 0.36
N GLU A 259 22.85 -9.07 -0.23
CA GLU A 259 23.21 -10.50 -0.17
C GLU A 259 24.27 -10.82 0.90
N ALA A 260 24.95 -9.81 1.48
CA ALA A 260 25.96 -10.02 2.51
C ALA A 260 25.39 -10.58 3.82
N SER A 261 26.22 -11.33 4.56
CA SER A 261 25.96 -11.67 5.96
C SER A 261 25.86 -10.40 6.80
N SER A 262 24.91 -10.32 7.74
CA SER A 262 24.73 -9.13 8.60
C SER A 262 25.99 -8.71 9.34
N SER A 263 26.82 -9.68 9.76
CA SER A 263 28.13 -9.44 10.39
C SER A 263 29.15 -8.68 9.54
N LYS A 264 28.94 -8.59 8.21
CA LYS A 264 29.82 -7.86 7.27
C LYS A 264 29.26 -6.49 6.89
N ILE A 265 28.09 -6.11 7.39
CA ILE A 265 27.42 -4.86 7.05
C ILE A 265 27.77 -3.83 8.12
N GLU A 266 28.72 -2.96 7.81
CA GLU A 266 29.02 -1.79 8.65
C GLU A 266 27.96 -0.71 8.41
N ARG A 267 27.25 -0.34 9.48
CA ARG A 267 26.16 0.66 9.45
C ARG A 267 26.60 1.90 10.21
N THR A 268 26.61 3.04 9.53
CA THR A 268 26.83 4.34 10.20
C THR A 268 25.49 5.01 10.45
N ASP A 269 25.17 5.36 11.69
CA ASP A 269 23.89 6.02 12.01
C ASP A 269 23.78 7.38 11.29
N PHE A 270 22.63 7.61 10.66
CA PHE A 270 22.34 8.82 9.88
C PHE A 270 21.48 9.83 10.64
N ARG A 271 20.90 9.47 11.79
CA ARG A 271 19.92 10.32 12.50
C ARG A 271 20.49 11.68 12.90
N ASP A 272 21.74 11.70 13.35
CA ASP A 272 22.47 12.90 13.75
C ASP A 272 23.43 13.41 12.67
N ALA A 273 23.35 12.86 11.46
CA ALA A 273 24.24 13.26 10.38
C ALA A 273 23.99 14.72 9.98
N VAL A 274 25.06 15.50 9.94
CA VAL A 274 25.01 16.88 9.44
C VAL A 274 24.62 16.83 7.97
N LYS A 275 23.40 17.28 7.68
CA LYS A 275 22.97 17.57 6.31
C LYS A 275 23.94 18.63 5.78
N GLY A 276 24.73 18.24 4.79
CA GLY A 276 25.82 19.09 4.28
C GLY A 276 25.29 20.40 3.72
N TYR A 277 26.18 21.29 3.28
CA TYR A 277 25.79 22.58 2.69
C TYR A 277 24.65 22.40 1.66
N SER A 278 23.50 22.98 1.96
CA SER A 278 22.41 23.15 1.00
C SER A 278 22.97 23.94 -0.17
N TYR A 279 22.83 23.40 -1.39
CA TYR A 279 23.31 24.08 -2.60
C TYR A 279 22.52 25.38 -2.90
N ALA A 280 21.60 25.79 -2.02
CA ALA A 280 20.97 27.12 -1.99
C ALA A 280 21.98 28.30 -2.06
N HIS A 281 23.26 28.08 -1.74
CA HIS A 281 24.32 29.11 -1.78
C HIS A 281 25.20 29.10 -3.03
N LEU A 282 25.03 28.13 -3.94
CA LEU A 282 25.70 28.10 -5.23
C LEU A 282 24.68 28.55 -6.27
N ASN A 283 24.99 29.57 -7.07
CA ASN A 283 24.17 30.13 -8.16
C ASN A 283 23.85 29.11 -9.28
N VAL A 284 23.34 27.93 -8.92
CA VAL A 284 22.98 26.84 -9.80
C VAL A 284 21.48 26.96 -10.01
N SER A 285 21.11 27.31 -11.24
CA SER A 285 19.73 27.32 -11.72
C SER A 285 19.21 25.89 -11.80
N CYS A 286 18.96 25.25 -10.65
CA CYS A 286 17.96 24.20 -10.60
C CYS A 286 16.67 24.81 -11.13
N SER A 287 16.02 24.17 -12.10
CA SER A 287 14.65 24.52 -12.52
C SER A 287 13.75 24.82 -11.31
N ASP A 288 12.66 25.57 -11.47
CA ASP A 288 11.71 26.07 -10.44
C ASP A 288 11.15 25.06 -9.38
N ILE A 289 11.63 23.83 -9.33
CA ILE A 289 11.15 22.71 -8.51
C ILE A 289 12.11 22.44 -7.35
N TRP A 290 11.88 23.12 -6.23
CA TRP A 290 12.53 22.81 -4.96
C TRP A 290 11.95 21.56 -4.31
N THR A 291 12.81 20.66 -3.82
CA THR A 291 12.45 19.46 -3.04
C THR A 291 13.35 19.35 -1.81
N GLU A 292 12.92 18.61 -0.78
CA GLU A 292 13.70 18.45 0.47
C GLU A 292 15.07 17.80 0.25
N TYR A 293 15.29 17.13 -0.89
CA TYR A 293 16.60 16.58 -1.25
C TYR A 293 17.64 17.65 -1.58
N HIS A 294 17.22 18.85 -1.97
CA HIS A 294 18.14 19.99 -2.14
C HIS A 294 18.69 20.47 -0.80
N GLU A 295 17.91 20.33 0.28
CA GLU A 295 18.29 20.66 1.66
C GLU A 295 19.07 19.55 2.36
N LEU A 296 18.98 18.30 1.86
CA LEU A 296 19.69 17.16 2.42
C LEU A 296 21.21 17.26 2.22
N GLY A 297 21.63 17.83 1.09
CA GLY A 297 23.03 17.98 0.68
C GLY A 297 23.76 16.63 0.51
N TRP A 298 25.00 16.68 0.03
CA TRP A 298 25.81 15.47 -0.16
C TRP A 298 26.08 14.71 1.14
N GLY A 299 26.29 15.43 2.25
CA GLY A 299 26.51 14.84 3.57
C GLY A 299 25.33 13.97 4.03
N GLY A 300 24.10 14.46 3.87
CA GLY A 300 22.91 13.69 4.23
C GLY A 300 22.64 12.54 3.26
N ILE A 301 22.90 12.73 1.96
CA ILE A 301 22.79 11.65 0.95
C ILE A 301 23.74 10.50 1.29
N LYS A 302 25.00 10.83 1.58
CA LYS A 302 26.02 9.86 1.96
C LYS A 302 25.63 9.15 3.26
N ALA A 303 25.16 9.87 4.28
CA ALA A 303 24.74 9.26 5.54
C ALA A 303 23.61 8.23 5.36
N VAL A 304 22.58 8.57 4.57
CA VAL A 304 21.48 7.64 4.26
C VAL A 304 21.99 6.38 3.55
N ALA A 305 22.91 6.55 2.60
CA ALA A 305 23.49 5.43 1.86
C ALA A 305 24.47 4.59 2.71
N ASP A 306 25.22 5.22 3.61
CA ASP A 306 26.19 4.56 4.51
C ASP A 306 25.56 3.89 5.73
N TYR A 307 24.26 4.08 5.95
CA TYR A 307 23.48 3.21 6.82
C TYR A 307 23.27 1.81 6.21
N LYS A 308 23.52 1.67 4.90
CA LYS A 308 23.51 0.44 4.09
C LYS A 308 22.16 -0.27 3.96
N VAL A 309 21.50 -0.57 5.07
CA VAL A 309 20.25 -1.34 5.12
C VAL A 309 19.24 -0.66 6.02
N HIS A 310 18.04 -0.43 5.45
CA HIS A 310 16.88 0.07 6.17
C HIS A 310 15.83 -1.05 6.30
N THR A 311 15.46 -1.37 7.53
CA THR A 311 14.40 -2.33 7.88
C THR A 311 13.08 -1.60 8.07
N ALA A 312 11.98 -2.33 8.31
CA ALA A 312 10.72 -1.70 8.71
C ALA A 312 10.83 -0.88 10.01
N GLY A 313 11.83 -1.16 10.86
CA GLY A 313 12.10 -0.40 12.08
C GLY A 313 12.76 0.96 11.80
N SER A 314 13.72 1.02 10.88
CA SER A 314 14.46 2.26 10.59
C SER A 314 13.86 3.11 9.47
N ILE A 315 12.86 2.59 8.74
CA ILE A 315 12.30 3.29 7.58
C ILE A 315 11.57 4.58 7.95
N LEU A 316 10.96 4.63 9.13
CA LEU A 316 10.31 5.84 9.63
C LEU A 316 11.33 6.93 9.92
N ASP A 317 12.49 6.56 10.50
CA ASP A 317 13.60 7.47 10.72
C ASP A 317 14.18 7.97 9.39
N LEU A 318 14.29 7.09 8.39
CA LEU A 318 14.71 7.46 7.05
C LEU A 318 13.79 8.53 6.47
N LEU A 319 12.48 8.29 6.48
CA LEU A 319 11.49 9.24 5.98
C LEU A 319 11.49 10.55 6.79
N GLN A 320 11.66 10.48 8.11
CA GLN A 320 11.76 11.65 8.98
C GLN A 320 12.99 12.49 8.65
N PHE A 321 14.11 11.85 8.33
CA PHE A 321 15.34 12.50 7.94
C PHE A 321 15.23 13.17 6.57
N VAL A 322 14.64 12.50 5.56
CA VAL A 322 14.59 13.03 4.18
C VAL A 322 13.38 13.92 3.87
N ALA A 323 12.29 13.80 4.63
CA ALA A 323 11.03 14.51 4.38
C ALA A 323 10.32 14.86 5.71
N PRO A 324 10.92 15.70 6.57
CA PRO A 324 10.41 15.97 7.92
C PRO A 324 9.03 16.61 7.93
N LYS A 325 8.69 17.48 6.97
CA LYS A 325 7.37 18.12 6.88
C LYS A 325 6.26 17.11 6.59
N MET A 326 6.49 16.22 5.63
CA MET A 326 5.60 15.10 5.34
C MET A 326 5.41 14.23 6.58
N MET A 327 6.50 13.85 7.24
CA MET A 327 6.42 13.03 8.45
C MET A 327 5.71 13.73 9.60
N ASN A 328 5.87 15.04 9.77
CA ASN A 328 5.14 15.80 10.79
C ASN A 328 3.61 15.71 10.58
N ARG A 329 3.14 15.91 9.34
CA ARG A 329 1.71 15.78 9.01
C ARG A 329 1.23 14.34 9.18
N GLY A 330 1.95 13.37 8.64
CA GLY A 330 1.59 11.96 8.76
C GLY A 330 1.56 11.45 10.20
N ASN A 331 2.55 11.84 11.02
CA ASN A 331 2.64 11.43 12.42
C ASN A 331 1.53 12.02 13.29
N ALA A 332 0.81 13.05 12.83
CA ALA A 332 -0.41 13.53 13.50
C ALA A 332 -1.60 12.58 13.27
N HIS A 333 -1.61 11.83 12.17
CA HIS A 333 -2.77 11.07 11.70
C HIS A 333 -2.60 9.55 11.63
N PHE A 334 -1.36 9.05 11.59
CA PHE A 334 -1.08 7.64 11.39
C PHE A 334 -0.03 7.10 12.36
N SER A 335 -0.10 5.80 12.58
CA SER A 335 0.76 5.06 13.49
C SER A 335 1.19 3.74 12.86
N TYR A 336 2.33 3.22 13.31
CA TYR A 336 3.05 2.11 12.67
C TYR A 336 3.52 1.06 13.68
N GLY A 337 3.19 1.24 14.96
CA GLY A 337 3.67 0.41 16.05
C GLY A 337 2.84 -0.86 16.25
N ILE A 338 3.13 -1.52 17.38
CA ILE A 338 2.32 -2.60 17.95
C ILE A 338 1.95 -2.14 19.36
N ALA A 339 0.67 -2.27 19.72
CA ALA A 339 0.27 -1.94 21.08
C ALA A 339 0.73 -3.02 22.06
N ASP A 340 1.46 -2.63 23.10
CA ASP A 340 1.76 -3.51 24.25
C ASP A 340 0.48 -3.80 25.05
N ASN A 341 -0.27 -2.73 25.35
CA ASN A 341 -1.57 -2.79 26.02
C ASN A 341 -2.63 -1.98 25.25
N LEU A 342 -3.57 -2.66 24.59
CA LEU A 342 -4.64 -2.02 23.82
C LEU A 342 -5.68 -1.28 24.69
N ASP A 343 -5.62 -1.40 26.02
CA ASP A 343 -6.46 -0.64 26.95
C ASP A 343 -5.86 0.72 27.34
N ASP A 344 -4.66 1.04 26.86
CA ASP A 344 -4.04 2.35 27.08
C ASP A 344 -4.91 3.47 26.46
N PRO A 345 -5.29 4.51 27.25
CA PRO A 345 -6.13 5.61 26.78
C PRO A 345 -5.60 6.32 25.53
N LYS A 346 -4.29 6.27 25.23
CA LYS A 346 -3.73 6.88 24.02
C LYS A 346 -4.35 6.32 22.73
N TYR A 347 -4.76 5.04 22.72
CA TYR A 347 -5.37 4.38 21.56
C TYR A 347 -6.79 4.87 21.26
N ASN A 348 -7.38 5.70 22.14
CA ASN A 348 -8.62 6.41 21.85
C ASN A 348 -8.43 7.59 20.88
N HIS A 349 -7.19 7.95 20.52
CA HIS A 349 -6.93 9.00 19.54
C HIS A 349 -7.01 8.46 18.10
N TYR A 350 -7.56 9.26 17.18
CA TYR A 350 -7.80 8.85 15.78
C TYR A 350 -6.55 8.40 15.00
N LYS A 351 -5.37 8.83 15.46
CA LYS A 351 -4.06 8.43 14.93
C LYS A 351 -3.86 6.91 14.87
N TYR A 352 -4.50 6.17 15.77
CA TYR A 352 -4.31 4.72 15.93
C TYR A 352 -5.38 3.88 15.23
N TRP A 353 -6.48 4.49 14.80
CA TRP A 353 -7.69 3.77 14.37
C TRP A 353 -7.54 3.04 13.03
N SER A 354 -6.59 3.45 12.19
CA SER A 354 -6.26 2.76 10.94
C SER A 354 -5.16 1.70 11.09
N ASN A 355 -4.51 1.60 12.26
CA ASN A 355 -3.49 0.59 12.52
C ASN A 355 -4.14 -0.64 13.20
N PRO A 356 -4.29 -1.78 12.50
CA PRO A 356 -4.91 -2.98 13.05
C PRO A 356 -4.10 -3.65 14.18
N LEU A 357 -2.84 -3.22 14.40
CA LEU A 357 -1.98 -3.67 15.50
C LEU A 357 -2.06 -2.74 16.73
N GLU A 358 -2.81 -1.64 16.65
CA GLU A 358 -2.99 -0.65 17.72
C GLU A 358 -4.46 -0.31 17.97
N THR A 359 -5.38 -1.04 17.31
CA THR A 359 -6.82 -0.90 17.52
C THR A 359 -7.51 -2.26 17.66
N LYS A 360 -8.63 -2.28 18.37
CA LYS A 360 -9.48 -3.46 18.55
C LYS A 360 -10.57 -3.49 17.48
N LEU A 361 -11.03 -4.65 17.04
CA LEU A 361 -12.28 -4.74 16.30
C LEU A 361 -13.48 -4.29 17.16
N PRO A 362 -14.58 -3.82 16.54
CA PRO A 362 -15.76 -3.34 17.24
C PRO A 362 -16.44 -4.44 18.07
N ASN A 363 -17.32 -4.04 18.99
CA ASN A 363 -18.13 -4.99 19.75
C ASN A 363 -19.32 -5.50 18.92
N ALA A 364 -19.05 -6.38 17.95
CA ALA A 364 -20.04 -6.84 16.98
C ALA A 364 -19.93 -8.36 16.70
N PRO A 365 -20.32 -9.24 17.64
CA PRO A 365 -20.09 -10.69 17.53
C PRO A 365 -20.83 -11.36 16.36
N GLU A 366 -21.91 -10.75 15.86
CA GLU A 366 -22.66 -11.25 14.70
C GLU A 366 -22.14 -10.71 13.35
N MET A 367 -21.24 -9.72 13.39
CA MET A 367 -20.62 -9.19 12.18
C MET A 367 -19.63 -10.20 11.60
N GLU A 368 -19.43 -10.14 10.30
CA GLU A 368 -18.50 -10.99 9.57
C GLU A 368 -17.42 -10.15 8.88
N MET A 369 -16.17 -10.59 8.94
CA MET A 369 -15.04 -9.92 8.33
C MET A 369 -14.39 -10.86 7.31
N PHE A 370 -14.35 -10.43 6.05
CA PHE A 370 -13.71 -11.19 4.97
C PHE A 370 -12.45 -10.48 4.50
N SER A 371 -11.38 -11.24 4.29
CA SER A 371 -10.21 -10.83 3.53
C SER A 371 -10.17 -11.59 2.21
N LEU A 372 -10.36 -10.87 1.12
CA LEU A 372 -10.34 -11.36 -0.25
C LEU A 372 -9.09 -10.78 -0.93
N TYR A 373 -8.13 -11.62 -1.32
CA TYR A 373 -6.89 -11.14 -1.94
C TYR A 373 -6.30 -12.14 -2.93
N GLY A 374 -5.53 -11.63 -3.89
CA GLY A 374 -4.80 -12.44 -4.85
C GLY A 374 -3.57 -13.10 -4.24
N VAL A 375 -3.22 -14.28 -4.73
CA VAL A 375 -1.98 -14.99 -4.38
C VAL A 375 -1.35 -15.61 -5.63
N GLY A 376 -0.06 -15.90 -5.54
CA GLY A 376 0.72 -16.52 -6.60
C GLY A 376 1.25 -15.53 -7.64
N ILE A 377 1.04 -14.23 -7.45
CA ILE A 377 1.63 -13.17 -8.28
C ILE A 377 2.87 -12.63 -7.56
N PRO A 378 4.02 -12.49 -8.26
CA PRO A 378 5.18 -11.81 -7.70
C PRO A 378 4.85 -10.35 -7.34
N THR A 379 5.03 -10.00 -6.07
CA THR A 379 4.69 -8.69 -5.49
C THR A 379 5.90 -8.06 -4.83
N GLU A 380 6.07 -6.74 -4.95
CA GLU A 380 7.23 -6.01 -4.43
C GLU A 380 7.35 -6.13 -2.89
N ARG A 381 8.54 -6.53 -2.42
CA ARG A 381 8.80 -6.83 -1.00
C ARG A 381 10.01 -6.10 -0.39
N ALA A 382 11.07 -5.92 -1.16
CA ALA A 382 12.28 -5.21 -0.76
C ALA A 382 13.02 -4.69 -2.00
N TYR A 383 13.96 -3.76 -1.83
CA TYR A 383 14.56 -3.01 -2.93
C TYR A 383 16.07 -2.86 -2.78
N VAL A 384 16.77 -2.98 -3.90
CA VAL A 384 18.19 -2.64 -4.03
C VAL A 384 18.28 -1.25 -4.64
N TYR A 385 18.88 -0.33 -3.90
CA TYR A 385 19.09 1.06 -4.28
C TYR A 385 20.54 1.34 -4.62
N LYS A 386 20.75 2.36 -5.45
CA LYS A 386 22.03 3.02 -5.67
C LYS A 386 21.87 4.53 -5.51
N VAL A 387 22.99 5.18 -5.19
CA VAL A 387 23.09 6.64 -5.23
C VAL A 387 23.42 7.06 -6.66
N SER A 388 22.59 7.90 -7.25
CA SER A 388 22.85 8.49 -8.56
C SER A 388 24.06 9.43 -8.48
N ARG A 389 24.98 9.29 -9.44
CA ARG A 389 26.14 10.19 -9.61
C ARG A 389 25.81 11.41 -10.47
N SER A 390 24.54 11.57 -10.88
CA SER A 390 24.10 12.67 -11.74
C SER A 390 24.30 14.02 -11.04
N THR A 391 24.57 15.04 -11.85
CA THR A 391 24.72 16.44 -11.45
C THR A 391 23.53 16.95 -10.64
N GLU A 392 23.78 18.03 -9.91
CA GLU A 392 22.90 18.76 -9.01
C GLU A 392 21.47 18.91 -9.55
N CYS A 393 20.48 18.98 -8.65
CA CYS A 393 19.04 19.14 -8.91
C CYS A 393 18.22 17.87 -9.25
N HIS A 394 18.54 16.68 -8.73
CA HIS A 394 17.79 15.44 -8.98
C HIS A 394 17.49 14.65 -7.69
N ILE A 395 16.57 13.68 -7.76
CA ILE A 395 16.35 12.70 -6.67
C ILE A 395 17.59 11.79 -6.60
N PRO A 396 18.34 11.77 -5.49
CA PRO A 396 19.65 11.12 -5.42
C PRO A 396 19.58 9.60 -5.26
N PHE A 397 18.43 9.08 -4.81
CA PHE A 397 18.22 7.66 -4.54
C PHE A 397 17.40 7.02 -5.65
N GLN A 398 17.92 5.94 -6.21
CA GLN A 398 17.32 5.25 -7.34
C GLN A 398 17.37 3.74 -7.14
N ILE A 399 16.31 3.04 -7.55
CA ILE A 399 16.31 1.57 -7.63
C ILE A 399 17.38 1.17 -8.65
N ASP A 400 18.25 0.23 -8.25
CA ASP A 400 19.29 -0.29 -9.10
C ASP A 400 18.78 -1.42 -9.99
N THR A 401 18.26 -1.04 -11.16
CA THR A 401 17.75 -1.99 -12.16
C THR A 401 18.80 -2.96 -12.71
N SER A 402 20.10 -2.67 -12.50
CA SER A 402 21.16 -3.61 -12.86
C SER A 402 21.30 -4.77 -11.89
N ALA A 403 20.75 -4.65 -10.67
CA ALA A 403 20.74 -5.72 -9.68
C ALA A 403 19.69 -6.78 -10.05
N ASN A 404 20.16 -7.86 -10.68
CA ASN A 404 19.36 -9.03 -11.02
C ASN A 404 19.91 -10.28 -10.34
N GLY A 405 19.01 -11.23 -10.08
CA GLY A 405 19.40 -12.55 -9.61
C GLY A 405 20.13 -13.37 -10.68
N GLU A 406 20.95 -14.31 -10.23
CA GLU A 406 21.88 -15.06 -11.11
C GLU A 406 21.21 -16.19 -11.90
N HIS A 407 19.98 -16.59 -11.54
CA HIS A 407 19.30 -17.76 -12.09
C HIS A 407 17.85 -17.48 -12.48
N GLU A 408 17.36 -18.20 -13.50
CA GLU A 408 15.94 -18.26 -13.86
C GLU A 408 15.13 -18.82 -12.69
N GLY A 409 14.48 -17.93 -11.92
CA GLY A 409 13.76 -18.29 -10.69
C GLY A 409 14.17 -17.48 -9.47
N SER A 410 15.17 -16.60 -9.58
CA SER A 410 15.52 -15.68 -8.49
C SER A 410 14.39 -14.72 -8.16
N CYS A 411 14.30 -14.39 -6.87
CA CYS A 411 13.38 -13.39 -6.33
C CYS A 411 13.76 -11.95 -6.69
N LEU A 412 15.03 -11.71 -7.05
CA LEU A 412 15.53 -10.39 -7.40
C LEU A 412 15.37 -10.13 -8.90
N ARG A 413 14.57 -9.13 -9.25
CA ARG A 413 14.36 -8.67 -10.64
C ARG A 413 14.36 -7.16 -10.71
N ASP A 414 15.21 -6.59 -11.55
CA ASP A 414 15.28 -5.15 -11.80
C ASP A 414 15.48 -4.32 -10.52
N GLY A 415 16.28 -4.82 -9.57
CA GLY A 415 16.50 -4.18 -8.27
C GLY A 415 15.38 -4.37 -7.26
N VAL A 416 14.39 -5.22 -7.54
CA VAL A 416 13.25 -5.48 -6.65
C VAL A 416 13.20 -6.96 -6.26
N TYR A 417 13.18 -7.22 -4.96
CA TYR A 417 12.86 -8.52 -4.40
C TYR A 417 11.35 -8.71 -4.36
N LEU A 418 10.90 -9.82 -4.95
CA LEU A 418 9.49 -10.16 -5.08
C LEU A 418 9.10 -11.28 -4.11
N SER A 419 7.96 -11.14 -3.44
CA SER A 419 7.34 -12.17 -2.62
C SER A 419 5.94 -12.54 -3.14
N ASN A 420 5.23 -13.42 -2.44
CA ASN A 420 3.86 -13.80 -2.79
C ASN A 420 2.86 -12.67 -2.50
N GLY A 421 1.98 -12.37 -3.46
CA GLY A 421 0.85 -11.47 -3.27
C GLY A 421 -0.02 -11.33 -4.52
N ASP A 422 -0.60 -10.14 -4.69
CA ASP A 422 -1.51 -9.81 -5.78
C ASP A 422 -0.98 -8.76 -6.77
N GLU A 423 0.34 -8.69 -6.97
CA GLU A 423 1.07 -7.62 -7.68
C GLU A 423 1.24 -6.32 -6.89
N THR A 424 0.24 -5.95 -6.06
CA THR A 424 0.24 -4.66 -5.34
C THR A 424 0.53 -4.82 -3.86
N VAL A 425 -0.14 -5.76 -3.20
CA VAL A 425 -0.13 -5.98 -1.75
C VAL A 425 0.48 -7.35 -1.45
N PRO A 426 1.53 -7.43 -0.62
CA PRO A 426 2.06 -8.72 -0.18
C PRO A 426 1.02 -9.52 0.59
N ALA A 427 0.99 -10.85 0.39
CA ALA A 427 0.05 -11.74 1.08
C ALA A 427 0.15 -11.62 2.61
N LEU A 428 1.36 -11.36 3.13
CA LEU A 428 1.59 -11.03 4.54
C LEU A 428 0.66 -9.89 5.01
N SER A 429 0.62 -8.80 4.26
CA SER A 429 -0.17 -7.62 4.62
C SER A 429 -1.67 -7.82 4.41
N ALA A 430 -2.07 -8.51 3.34
CA ALA A 430 -3.47 -8.73 3.02
C ALA A 430 -4.17 -9.75 3.93
N GLY A 431 -3.44 -10.79 4.34
CA GLY A 431 -4.01 -11.95 5.02
C GLY A 431 -3.79 -12.02 6.52
N PHE A 432 -2.66 -11.53 7.05
CA PHE A 432 -2.22 -11.84 8.41
C PHE A 432 -3.25 -11.51 9.50
N MET A 433 -3.91 -10.35 9.40
CA MET A 433 -4.89 -9.94 10.40
C MET A 433 -6.07 -10.90 10.45
N CYS A 434 -6.69 -11.26 9.33
CA CYS A 434 -7.77 -12.27 9.34
C CYS A 434 -7.27 -13.69 9.66
N ALA A 435 -6.02 -14.02 9.32
CA ALA A 435 -5.48 -15.38 9.46
C ALA A 435 -5.09 -15.72 10.90
N LYS A 436 -4.53 -14.73 11.59
CA LYS A 436 -4.03 -14.85 12.97
C LYS A 436 -4.53 -13.72 13.87
N GLY A 437 -4.31 -12.47 13.49
CA GLY A 437 -4.54 -11.32 14.38
C GLY A 437 -5.96 -11.22 14.94
N TRP A 438 -6.96 -11.56 14.13
CA TRP A 438 -8.39 -11.49 14.41
C TRP A 438 -9.07 -12.86 14.39
N ARG A 439 -8.33 -13.96 14.29
CA ARG A 439 -8.92 -15.29 14.20
C ARG A 439 -9.40 -15.75 15.57
N GLY A 440 -10.71 -15.90 15.73
CA GLY A 440 -11.34 -16.22 17.00
C GLY A 440 -11.33 -15.02 17.97
N ARG A 441 -11.30 -15.28 19.28
CA ARG A 441 -11.17 -14.23 20.29
C ARG A 441 -9.69 -13.95 20.56
N THR A 442 -9.25 -12.74 20.24
CA THR A 442 -7.87 -12.29 20.44
C THR A 442 -7.86 -10.91 21.09
N ARG A 443 -6.68 -10.40 21.47
CA ARG A 443 -6.53 -9.02 21.94
C ARG A 443 -7.01 -7.97 20.91
N PHE A 444 -6.88 -8.27 19.61
CA PHE A 444 -7.32 -7.40 18.52
C PHE A 444 -8.78 -7.66 18.09
N ASN A 445 -9.36 -8.81 18.45
CA ASN A 445 -10.75 -9.19 18.18
C ASN A 445 -11.44 -9.68 19.47
N PRO A 446 -11.73 -8.78 20.42
CA PRO A 446 -12.22 -9.16 21.75
C PRO A 446 -13.65 -9.74 21.70
N SER A 447 -14.49 -9.27 20.78
CA SER A 447 -15.87 -9.74 20.61
C SER A 447 -15.95 -11.09 19.87
N GLY A 448 -14.87 -11.52 19.22
CA GLY A 448 -14.82 -12.78 18.48
C GLY A 448 -15.59 -12.73 17.16
N ILE A 449 -15.52 -11.60 16.46
CA ILE A 449 -16.06 -11.42 15.10
C ILE A 449 -15.57 -12.57 14.21
N LYS A 450 -16.48 -13.17 13.44
CA LYS A 450 -16.11 -14.26 12.53
C LYS A 450 -15.26 -13.71 11.39
N THR A 451 -14.07 -14.28 11.22
CA THR A 451 -13.12 -13.92 10.16
C THR A 451 -13.02 -15.02 9.13
N TYR A 452 -12.99 -14.61 7.87
CA TYR A 452 -12.89 -15.51 6.73
C TYR A 452 -11.81 -15.01 5.78
N ILE A 453 -11.10 -15.96 5.16
CA ILE A 453 -10.09 -15.67 4.15
C ILE A 453 -10.49 -16.38 2.87
N ARG A 454 -10.33 -15.66 1.76
CA ARG A 454 -10.39 -16.26 0.43
C ARG A 454 -9.22 -15.77 -0.39
N GLU A 455 -8.33 -16.70 -0.69
CA GLU A 455 -7.19 -16.49 -1.57
C GLU A 455 -7.59 -16.82 -3.01
N TYR A 456 -7.27 -15.92 -3.93
CA TYR A 456 -7.53 -16.10 -5.35
C TYR A 456 -6.20 -16.36 -6.06
N ASN A 457 -5.98 -17.60 -6.48
CA ASN A 457 -4.85 -17.90 -7.37
C ASN A 457 -5.04 -17.14 -8.68
N HIS A 458 -4.01 -16.41 -9.11
CA HIS A 458 -4.06 -15.73 -10.39
C HIS A 458 -4.17 -16.74 -11.54
N ALA A 459 -5.34 -16.76 -12.18
CA ALA A 459 -5.50 -17.36 -13.48
C ALA A 459 -5.31 -16.24 -14.50
N ARG A 460 -4.31 -16.35 -15.39
CA ARG A 460 -4.22 -15.46 -16.55
C ARG A 460 -5.59 -15.47 -17.23
N PRO A 461 -6.17 -14.32 -17.60
CA PRO A 461 -7.37 -14.31 -18.42
C PRO A 461 -7.11 -15.25 -19.60
N ARG A 462 -7.93 -16.30 -19.74
CA ARG A 462 -7.91 -17.10 -20.96
C ARG A 462 -8.27 -16.13 -22.07
N ILE A 463 -7.28 -15.69 -22.84
CA ILE A 463 -7.53 -15.06 -24.13
C ILE A 463 -8.26 -16.12 -24.94
N SER A 464 -9.58 -16.04 -24.94
CA SER A 464 -10.42 -16.77 -25.87
C SER A 464 -10.17 -16.14 -27.23
N SER A 465 -9.25 -16.73 -27.99
CA SER A 465 -9.15 -16.58 -29.43
C SER A 465 -10.38 -17.23 -30.11
N LYS A 466 -11.51 -16.54 -29.99
CA LYS A 466 -12.64 -16.54 -30.91
C LYS A 466 -13.04 -15.06 -30.99
N GLY A 467 -12.57 -14.26 -31.93
CA GLY A 467 -12.59 -14.49 -33.37
C GLY A 467 -13.89 -13.89 -33.92
N GLY A 468 -13.79 -12.74 -34.59
CA GLY A 468 -14.79 -12.24 -35.53
C GLY A 468 -15.96 -11.45 -34.93
N GLY A 469 -16.08 -10.19 -35.35
CA GLY A 469 -17.26 -9.38 -35.07
C GLY A 469 -18.54 -10.04 -35.58
N ARG A 470 -19.60 -9.95 -34.79
CA ARG A 470 -20.97 -9.93 -35.29
C ARG A 470 -21.77 -8.90 -34.51
N ARG A 471 -22.16 -7.85 -35.23
CA ARG A 471 -23.42 -7.13 -34.97
C ARG A 471 -24.56 -8.16 -34.97
N ALA A 472 -25.40 -8.09 -33.94
CA ALA A 472 -26.83 -8.41 -33.99
C ALA A 472 -27.41 -7.73 -32.74
N GLY A 473 -28.35 -6.78 -32.80
CA GLY A 473 -29.49 -6.74 -33.68
C GLY A 473 -30.72 -7.17 -32.86
N ARG A 474 -31.63 -6.22 -32.67
CA ARG A 474 -33.01 -6.36 -32.18
C ARG A 474 -33.66 -7.71 -32.49
N THR A 475 -34.51 -8.18 -31.57
CA THR A 475 -35.94 -8.58 -31.71
C THR A 475 -36.46 -8.89 -30.29
N SER A 476 -37.35 -8.12 -29.67
CA SER A 476 -38.83 -8.20 -29.76
C SER A 476 -39.36 -9.64 -29.68
N THR A 477 -39.82 -10.10 -28.53
CA THR A 477 -41.21 -10.04 -28.01
C THR A 477 -41.20 -10.49 -26.55
#